data_AF-X0TWU7-F1
#
_entry.id   AF-X0TWU7-F1
#
_cell.length_a   1.000
_cell.length_b   1.000
_cell.length_c   1.000
_cell.angle_alpha   90.00
_cell.angle_beta   90.00
_cell.angle_gamma   90.00
#
_symmetry.space_group_name_H-M   'P 1'
#
loop_
_entity.id
_entity.type
_entity.pdbx_description
1 polymer ?
#
loop_
_entity_poly.entity_id
_entity_poly.type
_entity_poly.pdbx_seq_one_letter_code
_entity_poly.pdbx_strand_id
1 'polypeptide(L)'
;SGPIAKEIGMNSGISFLCPSNPANMSITRAATLMGINLAGCMIGATTIGRMGNNIWGLTFAENENTPWEGLNVDEGYGADESALIGWGGFVQLTPACSGNVKTPTNLFEFQNSSPEHLVAALRTCTENMGALVLFTPDTAKVWKERYGFETMQQLQNYLYDNVTWTCGELASHYRFFALKLEAERNPRGSRMLNPDHLDLPDDAPVPFIVRGPETIKIIVAGGDGFAWGWGSGWLPASTSIDKWR
;
A
#
# COMPACT_ATOMS: atom_id res chain seq x y z
N SER A 1 -3.20 -0.51 -13.09
CA SER A 1 -4.16 0.60 -13.21
C SER A 1 -4.29 0.96 -14.68
N GLY A 2 -5.46 1.45 -15.11
CA GLY A 2 -5.73 1.87 -16.49
C GLY A 2 -6.51 0.86 -17.35
N PRO A 3 -6.81 1.23 -18.62
CA PRO A 3 -7.80 0.55 -19.47
C PRO A 3 -7.54 -0.94 -19.76
N ILE A 4 -6.27 -1.37 -19.72
CA ILE A 4 -5.89 -2.77 -19.97
C ILE A 4 -6.62 -3.74 -19.06
N ALA A 5 -6.89 -3.35 -17.81
CA ALA A 5 -7.52 -4.22 -16.82
C ALA A 5 -8.89 -4.71 -17.31
N LYS A 6 -9.70 -3.79 -17.85
CA LYS A 6 -11.01 -4.10 -18.41
C LYS A 6 -10.90 -4.88 -19.72
N GLU A 7 -9.94 -4.52 -20.58
CA GLU A 7 -9.71 -5.17 -21.86
C GLU A 7 -9.43 -6.67 -21.72
N ILE A 8 -8.58 -7.04 -20.76
CA ILE A 8 -8.17 -8.45 -20.55
C ILE A 8 -9.06 -9.19 -19.53
N GLY A 9 -10.10 -8.54 -18.99
CA GLY A 9 -11.06 -9.14 -18.07
C GLY A 9 -10.54 -9.36 -16.65
N MET A 10 -9.63 -8.51 -16.16
CA MET A 10 -9.21 -8.51 -14.75
C MET A 10 -10.39 -8.15 -13.84
N ASN A 11 -10.43 -8.78 -12.66
CA ASN A 11 -11.41 -8.41 -11.63
C ASN A 11 -10.82 -7.34 -10.71
N SER A 12 -11.48 -6.19 -10.62
CA SER A 12 -11.25 -5.15 -9.61
C SER A 12 -12.45 -4.96 -8.67
N GLY A 13 -13.52 -5.75 -8.85
CA GLY A 13 -14.78 -5.64 -8.11
C GLY A 13 -14.84 -6.55 -6.88
N ILE A 14 -16.04 -7.04 -6.54
CA ILE A 14 -16.26 -7.92 -5.38
C ILE A 14 -15.27 -9.07 -5.43
N SER A 15 -14.62 -9.31 -4.29
CA SER A 15 -13.65 -10.41 -4.14
C SER A 15 -12.51 -10.33 -5.17
N PHE A 16 -11.96 -9.15 -5.45
CA PHE A 16 -10.85 -8.95 -6.39
C PHE A 16 -9.58 -9.78 -6.09
N LEU A 17 -9.37 -10.15 -4.82
CA LEU A 17 -8.29 -11.05 -4.37
C LEU A 17 -8.66 -12.55 -4.41
N CYS A 18 -9.88 -12.89 -4.82
CA CYS A 18 -10.34 -14.27 -4.88
C CYS A 18 -9.63 -15.04 -6.01
N PRO A 19 -9.28 -16.32 -5.78
CA PRO A 19 -8.58 -17.12 -6.78
C PRO A 19 -9.46 -17.58 -7.96
N SER A 20 -10.60 -16.93 -8.22
CA SER A 20 -11.57 -17.36 -9.24
C SER A 20 -11.48 -16.61 -10.57
N ASN A 21 -10.91 -15.39 -10.62
CA ASN A 21 -10.82 -14.64 -11.88
C ASN A 21 -9.64 -15.16 -12.74
N PRO A 22 -9.89 -15.63 -13.99
CA PRO A 22 -8.84 -16.21 -14.82
C PRO A 22 -7.70 -15.24 -15.15
N ALA A 23 -7.98 -13.95 -15.40
CA ALA A 23 -6.95 -12.97 -15.75
C ALA A 23 -6.03 -12.68 -14.55
N ASN A 24 -6.60 -12.28 -13.40
CA ASN A 24 -5.84 -12.03 -12.16
C ASN A 24 -4.99 -13.25 -11.78
N MET A 25 -5.56 -14.46 -11.86
CA MET A 25 -4.85 -15.67 -11.47
C MET A 25 -3.78 -16.09 -12.47
N SER A 26 -4.01 -15.93 -13.77
CA SER A 26 -3.00 -16.22 -14.78
C SER A 26 -1.79 -15.31 -14.63
N ILE A 27 -2.02 -14.00 -14.43
CA ILE A 27 -0.95 -13.03 -14.20
C ILE A 27 -0.22 -13.32 -12.89
N THR A 28 -0.96 -13.59 -11.80
CA THR A 28 -0.36 -13.93 -10.49
C THR A 28 0.54 -15.17 -10.57
N ARG A 29 0.08 -16.20 -11.28
CA ARG A 29 0.86 -17.43 -11.49
C ARG A 29 2.07 -17.19 -12.39
N ALA A 30 1.92 -16.39 -13.45
CA ALA A 30 3.02 -16.02 -14.32
C ALA A 30 4.11 -15.25 -13.54
N ALA A 31 3.72 -14.25 -12.74
CA ALA A 31 4.64 -13.50 -11.89
C ALA A 31 5.36 -14.41 -10.87
N THR A 32 4.62 -15.35 -10.26
CA THR A 32 5.21 -16.36 -9.37
C THR A 32 6.25 -17.22 -10.10
N LEU A 33 5.92 -17.73 -11.29
CA LEU A 33 6.84 -18.54 -12.10
C LEU A 33 8.06 -17.73 -12.57
N MET A 34 7.89 -16.44 -12.87
CA MET A 34 9.00 -15.55 -13.18
C MET A 34 9.94 -15.39 -11.98
N GLY A 35 9.41 -15.23 -10.76
CA GLY A 35 10.23 -15.21 -9.55
C GLY A 35 11.06 -16.51 -9.38
N ILE A 36 10.42 -17.66 -9.58
CA ILE A 36 11.10 -18.96 -9.49
C ILE A 36 12.20 -19.12 -10.55
N ASN A 37 11.88 -18.84 -11.82
CA ASN A 37 12.76 -19.19 -12.93
C ASN A 37 13.76 -18.08 -13.30
N LEU A 38 13.38 -16.81 -13.15
CA LEU A 38 14.20 -15.66 -13.58
C LEU A 38 14.93 -14.99 -12.40
N ALA A 39 14.26 -14.87 -11.24
CA ALA A 39 14.89 -14.31 -10.04
C ALA A 39 15.62 -15.37 -9.20
N GLY A 40 15.52 -16.65 -9.59
CA GLY A 40 16.21 -17.76 -8.95
C GLY A 40 15.72 -18.05 -7.53
N CYS A 41 14.42 -17.87 -7.25
CA CYS A 41 13.82 -18.18 -5.95
C CYS A 41 13.90 -19.69 -5.64
N MET A 42 14.92 -20.08 -4.86
CA MET A 42 15.21 -21.42 -4.41
C MET A 42 15.04 -21.50 -2.90
N ILE A 43 14.16 -22.39 -2.42
CA ILE A 43 13.87 -22.59 -1.00
C ILE A 43 15.16 -22.95 -0.25
N GLY A 44 15.46 -22.21 0.83
CA GLY A 44 16.63 -22.45 1.67
C GLY A 44 17.94 -21.87 1.12
N ALA A 45 17.95 -21.34 -0.10
CA ALA A 45 19.12 -20.66 -0.68
C ALA A 45 18.88 -19.16 -0.86
N THR A 46 17.94 -18.78 -1.72
CA THR A 46 17.57 -17.39 -1.99
C THR A 46 16.21 -17.03 -1.42
N THR A 47 15.33 -18.01 -1.23
CA THR A 47 14.08 -17.88 -0.46
C THR A 47 14.31 -18.36 0.97
N ILE A 48 14.65 -17.43 1.86
CA ILE A 48 15.08 -17.71 3.25
C ILE A 48 14.08 -17.24 4.32
N GLY A 49 12.89 -16.80 3.90
CA GLY A 49 11.82 -16.46 4.84
C GLY A 49 11.41 -17.67 5.67
N ARG A 50 11.42 -17.56 7.00
CA ARG A 50 11.14 -18.69 7.90
C ARG A 50 9.69 -19.20 7.80
N MET A 51 8.75 -18.31 7.55
CA MET A 51 7.32 -18.63 7.36
C MET A 51 6.88 -18.57 5.89
N GLY A 52 7.73 -18.07 4.97
CA GLY A 52 7.35 -17.76 3.60
C GLY A 52 6.40 -16.55 3.47
N ASN A 53 5.93 -16.30 2.25
CA ASN A 53 4.93 -15.28 1.94
C ASN A 53 3.92 -15.84 0.92
N ASN A 54 2.63 -15.82 1.27
CA ASN A 54 1.54 -16.37 0.45
C ASN A 54 1.01 -15.41 -0.63
N ILE A 55 1.37 -14.13 -0.59
CA ILE A 55 0.96 -13.12 -1.59
C ILE A 55 2.03 -12.87 -2.65
N TRP A 56 3.01 -13.77 -2.79
CA TRP A 56 4.02 -13.66 -3.84
C TRP A 56 3.37 -13.69 -5.23
N GLY A 57 3.71 -12.70 -6.06
CA GLY A 57 3.13 -12.53 -7.39
C GLY A 57 1.68 -12.04 -7.40
N LEU A 58 1.03 -11.82 -6.25
CA LEU A 58 -0.36 -11.38 -6.16
C LEU A 58 -0.56 -10.13 -7.04
N THR A 59 -1.43 -10.26 -8.03
CA THR A 59 -1.74 -9.19 -8.99
C THR A 59 -3.24 -9.01 -9.11
N PHE A 60 -3.69 -7.76 -9.05
CA PHE A 60 -5.08 -7.38 -9.19
C PHE A 60 -5.21 -6.01 -9.87
N ALA A 61 -6.41 -5.70 -10.34
CA ALA A 61 -6.71 -4.44 -10.99
C ALA A 61 -7.25 -3.39 -10.00
N GLU A 62 -6.95 -2.12 -10.28
CA GLU A 62 -7.64 -1.00 -9.65
C GLU A 62 -9.07 -0.89 -10.22
N ASN A 63 -9.99 -0.41 -9.40
CA ASN A 63 -11.36 -0.11 -9.78
C ASN A 63 -11.46 1.34 -10.27
N GLU A 64 -12.01 1.52 -11.47
CA GLU A 64 -12.23 2.83 -12.10
C GLU A 64 -13.28 3.69 -11.38
N ASN A 65 -14.13 3.08 -10.54
CA ASN A 65 -15.10 3.78 -9.67
C ASN A 65 -14.40 4.39 -8.44
N THR A 66 -13.45 5.28 -8.69
CA THR A 66 -12.69 6.02 -7.68
C THR A 66 -13.16 7.48 -7.62
N PRO A 67 -13.23 8.12 -6.43
CA PRO A 67 -13.51 9.55 -6.32
C PRO A 67 -12.26 10.44 -6.52
N TRP A 68 -11.09 9.82 -6.67
CA TRP A 68 -9.80 10.45 -6.95
C TRP A 68 -9.36 10.16 -8.39
N GLU A 69 -8.23 10.71 -8.80
CA GLU A 69 -7.56 10.27 -10.03
C GLU A 69 -7.13 8.80 -9.90
N GLY A 70 -7.04 8.10 -11.03
CA GLY A 70 -6.57 6.70 -11.04
C GLY A 70 -5.12 6.59 -10.58
N LEU A 71 -4.74 5.44 -10.03
CA LEU A 71 -3.37 5.18 -9.58
C LEU A 71 -2.34 5.35 -10.70
N ASN A 72 -2.70 5.13 -11.96
CA ASN A 72 -1.84 5.46 -13.11
C ASN A 72 -1.51 6.96 -13.17
N VAL A 73 -2.48 7.84 -12.93
CA VAL A 73 -2.29 9.29 -12.93
C VAL A 73 -1.50 9.74 -11.71
N ASP A 74 -1.75 9.17 -10.53
CA ASP A 74 -0.97 9.43 -9.30
C ASP A 74 0.52 9.08 -9.49
N GLU A 75 0.82 8.07 -10.32
CA GLU A 75 2.18 7.68 -10.69
C GLU A 75 2.79 8.52 -11.83
N GLY A 76 2.06 9.50 -12.36
CA GLY A 76 2.52 10.40 -13.41
C GLY A 76 2.34 9.89 -14.84
N TYR A 77 1.53 8.85 -15.07
CA TYR A 77 1.13 8.41 -16.42
C TYR A 77 -0.15 9.12 -16.89
N GLY A 78 -0.42 9.09 -18.20
CA GLY A 78 -1.68 9.61 -18.74
C GLY A 78 -2.92 8.87 -18.24
N ALA A 79 -4.07 9.55 -18.21
CA ALA A 79 -5.33 8.95 -17.76
C ALA A 79 -5.76 7.73 -18.59
N ASP A 80 -5.44 7.72 -19.88
CA ASP A 80 -5.70 6.62 -20.81
C ASP A 80 -4.54 5.61 -20.87
N GLU A 81 -3.43 5.85 -20.15
CA GLU A 81 -2.30 4.92 -20.10
C GLU A 81 -2.50 3.84 -19.04
N SER A 82 -2.13 2.62 -19.39
CA SER A 82 -2.07 1.50 -18.46
C SER A 82 -0.71 1.41 -17.79
N ALA A 83 -0.70 1.33 -16.47
CA ALA A 83 0.52 1.22 -15.65
C ALA A 83 0.45 0.01 -14.71
N LEU A 84 1.59 -0.67 -14.57
CA LEU A 84 1.84 -1.67 -13.55
C LEU A 84 2.55 -0.98 -12.39
N ILE A 85 1.95 -1.05 -11.20
CA ILE A 85 2.56 -0.60 -9.95
C ILE A 85 2.85 -1.86 -9.13
N GLY A 86 4.10 -2.05 -8.73
CA GLY A 86 4.55 -3.25 -8.04
C GLY A 86 5.36 -2.94 -6.79
N TRP A 87 5.24 -3.80 -5.79
CA TRP A 87 6.07 -3.76 -4.57
C TRP A 87 7.09 -4.89 -4.60
N GLY A 88 8.34 -4.55 -4.30
CA GLY A 88 9.40 -5.53 -4.07
C GLY A 88 9.50 -5.94 -2.60
N GLY A 89 10.29 -6.98 -2.36
CA GLY A 89 10.74 -7.35 -1.02
C GLY A 89 9.65 -7.99 -0.14
N PHE A 90 9.69 -7.67 1.15
CA PHE A 90 8.78 -8.23 2.15
C PHE A 90 7.46 -7.45 2.16
N VAL A 91 6.52 -7.85 1.30
CA VAL A 91 5.19 -7.24 1.29
C VAL A 91 4.30 -7.89 2.35
N GLN A 92 3.72 -7.07 3.21
CA GLN A 92 2.63 -7.42 4.12
C GLN A 92 1.34 -6.85 3.55
N LEU A 93 0.30 -7.67 3.50
CA LEU A 93 -1.03 -7.22 3.17
C LEU A 93 -2.02 -7.85 4.13
N THR A 94 -2.71 -7.01 4.89
CA THR A 94 -3.87 -7.41 5.66
C THR A 94 -5.10 -7.06 4.82
N PRO A 95 -5.71 -8.04 4.12
CA PRO A 95 -6.91 -7.76 3.35
C PRO A 95 -8.05 -7.37 4.28
N ALA A 96 -8.90 -6.47 3.79
CA ALA A 96 -10.10 -6.06 4.49
C ALA A 96 -10.98 -7.26 4.81
N CYS A 97 -11.47 -7.36 6.04
CA CYS A 97 -12.68 -8.09 6.34
C CYS A 97 -13.82 -7.08 6.49
N SER A 98 -14.86 -7.23 5.66
CA SER A 98 -16.13 -6.55 5.81
C SER A 98 -16.55 -6.58 7.28
N GLY A 99 -16.79 -5.42 7.88
CA GLY A 99 -17.18 -5.35 9.29
C GLY A 99 -18.44 -6.17 9.54
N ASN A 100 -18.30 -7.34 10.18
CA ASN A 100 -19.43 -8.03 10.79
C ASN A 100 -19.88 -7.21 11.99
N VAL A 101 -21.11 -6.68 11.93
CA VAL A 101 -21.69 -5.79 12.93
C VAL A 101 -21.78 -6.51 14.28
N LYS A 102 -21.22 -5.93 15.35
CA LYS A 102 -21.47 -6.37 16.74
C LYS A 102 -22.50 -5.51 17.47
N THR A 103 -22.67 -4.22 17.13
CA THR A 103 -23.69 -3.33 17.74
C THR A 103 -24.07 -2.15 16.82
N PRO A 104 -25.32 -1.63 16.91
CA PRO A 104 -25.86 -0.61 15.99
C PRO A 104 -25.49 0.84 16.29
N THR A 105 -24.82 1.16 17.41
CA THR A 105 -24.66 2.56 17.86
C THR A 105 -23.70 3.38 17.01
N ASN A 106 -22.74 2.76 16.32
CA ASN A 106 -21.70 3.46 15.55
C ASN A 106 -21.40 2.74 14.22
N LEU A 107 -22.41 2.14 13.60
CA LEU A 107 -22.28 1.28 12.41
C LEU A 107 -21.42 1.90 11.31
N PHE A 108 -21.70 3.16 10.96
CA PHE A 108 -20.99 3.89 9.90
C PHE A 108 -19.54 4.26 10.27
N GLU A 109 -19.24 4.48 11.55
CA GLU A 109 -17.86 4.77 11.99
C GLU A 109 -17.01 3.50 11.97
N PHE A 110 -17.58 2.37 12.38
CA PHE A 110 -16.90 1.08 12.39
C PHE A 110 -16.71 0.51 10.98
N GLN A 111 -17.69 0.67 10.10
CA GLN A 111 -17.64 0.14 8.73
C GLN A 111 -16.71 0.94 7.81
N ASN A 112 -16.70 2.26 7.93
CA ASN A 112 -15.90 3.12 7.04
C ASN A 112 -14.46 3.27 7.50
N SER A 113 -14.19 2.98 8.78
CA SER A 113 -12.99 3.38 9.53
C SER A 113 -12.70 4.89 9.44
N SER A 114 -12.28 5.47 10.56
CA SER A 114 -11.82 6.85 10.54
C SER A 114 -10.34 6.93 10.10
N PRO A 115 -9.84 8.11 9.70
CA PRO A 115 -8.44 8.32 9.41
C PRO A 115 -7.51 7.88 10.55
N GLU A 116 -7.93 8.04 11.80
CA GLU A 116 -7.20 7.60 13.00
C GLU A 116 -7.11 6.07 13.10
N HIS A 117 -8.15 5.34 12.69
CA HIS A 117 -8.11 3.87 12.65
C HIS A 117 -7.11 3.37 11.60
N LEU A 118 -7.03 4.01 10.43
CA LEU A 118 -6.03 3.68 9.41
C LEU A 118 -4.61 4.03 9.87
N VAL A 119 -4.43 5.17 10.56
CA VAL A 119 -3.15 5.52 11.19
C VAL A 119 -2.72 4.45 12.18
N ALA A 120 -3.61 4.03 13.08
CA ALA A 120 -3.33 2.96 14.04
C ALA A 120 -3.00 1.63 13.36
N ALA A 121 -3.72 1.29 12.28
CA ALA A 121 -3.49 0.06 11.52
C ALA A 121 -2.14 0.05 10.79
N LEU A 122 -1.75 1.15 10.13
CA LEU A 122 -0.45 1.23 9.46
C LEU A 122 0.73 1.10 10.44
N ARG A 123 0.59 1.55 11.69
CA ARG A 123 1.63 1.37 12.73
C ARG A 123 1.84 -0.11 13.13
N THR A 124 0.96 -1.03 12.74
CA THR A 124 1.13 -2.48 12.98
C THR A 124 2.04 -3.16 11.97
N CYS A 125 2.35 -2.49 10.86
CA CYS A 125 3.27 -3.00 9.85
C CYS A 125 4.71 -3.07 10.39
N THR A 126 5.48 -4.04 9.90
CA THR A 126 6.91 -4.18 10.25
C THR A 126 7.83 -3.62 9.17
N GLU A 127 7.28 -3.31 7.99
CA GLU A 127 8.00 -2.63 6.92
C GLU A 127 7.55 -1.17 6.79
N ASN A 128 8.50 -0.31 6.47
CA ASN A 128 8.33 1.14 6.59
C ASN A 128 8.99 1.94 5.45
N MET A 129 9.41 1.24 4.40
CA MET A 129 9.95 1.84 3.18
C MET A 129 8.84 2.34 2.25
N GLY A 130 7.65 1.76 2.35
CA GLY A 130 6.45 2.16 1.64
C GLY A 130 5.24 1.48 2.25
N ALA A 131 4.06 2.00 1.92
CA ALA A 131 2.79 1.47 2.37
C ALA A 131 1.81 1.31 1.22
N LEU A 132 0.82 0.47 1.42
CA LEU A 132 -0.33 0.39 0.54
C LEU A 132 -1.61 0.40 1.36
N VAL A 133 -2.58 1.15 0.88
CA VAL A 133 -3.92 1.29 1.47
C VAL A 133 -4.91 0.90 0.40
N LEU A 134 -5.81 -0.03 0.73
CA LEU A 134 -6.88 -0.48 -0.14
C LEU A 134 -8.19 0.13 0.34
N PHE A 135 -8.96 0.70 -0.57
CA PHE A 135 -10.33 1.14 -0.31
C PHE A 135 -11.29 0.47 -1.28
N THR A 136 -12.46 0.05 -0.82
CA THR A 136 -13.59 -0.12 -1.74
C THR A 136 -14.05 1.23 -2.29
N PRO A 137 -14.72 1.27 -3.46
CA PRO A 137 -15.28 2.49 -4.02
C PRO A 137 -16.10 3.31 -3.03
N ASP A 138 -16.94 2.67 -2.22
CA ASP A 138 -17.81 3.36 -1.27
C ASP A 138 -17.03 3.95 -0.09
N THR A 139 -16.02 3.24 0.43
CA THR A 139 -15.15 3.80 1.48
C THR A 139 -14.38 5.01 0.95
N ALA A 140 -13.83 4.93 -0.26
CA ALA A 140 -13.11 6.04 -0.87
C ALA A 140 -14.00 7.30 -0.99
N LYS A 141 -15.25 7.14 -1.46
CA LYS A 141 -16.21 8.25 -1.60
C LYS A 141 -16.54 8.88 -0.26
N VAL A 142 -16.83 8.06 0.76
CA VAL A 142 -17.06 8.56 2.12
C VAL A 142 -15.85 9.32 2.64
N TRP A 143 -14.63 8.86 2.37
CA TRP A 143 -13.43 9.53 2.85
C TRP A 143 -13.21 10.89 2.20
N LYS A 144 -13.50 11.02 0.90
CA LYS A 144 -13.53 12.31 0.23
C LYS A 144 -14.61 13.22 0.84
N GLU A 145 -15.85 12.75 0.91
CA GLU A 145 -17.01 13.57 1.30
C GLU A 145 -17.01 13.96 2.80
N ARG A 146 -16.62 13.03 3.68
CA ARG A 146 -16.70 13.21 5.14
C ARG A 146 -15.43 13.81 5.74
N TYR A 147 -14.26 13.44 5.22
CA TYR A 147 -12.97 13.86 5.78
C TYR A 147 -12.24 14.88 4.90
N GLY A 148 -12.75 15.20 3.70
CA GLY A 148 -12.23 16.28 2.87
C GLY A 148 -10.93 15.94 2.13
N PHE A 149 -10.60 14.66 1.96
CA PHE A 149 -9.48 14.24 1.12
C PHE A 149 -9.87 14.33 -0.36
N GLU A 150 -9.74 15.51 -0.97
CA GLU A 150 -10.05 15.77 -2.37
C GLU A 150 -9.10 15.07 -3.35
N THR A 151 -7.87 14.76 -2.91
CA THR A 151 -6.83 14.09 -3.72
C THR A 151 -6.15 12.97 -2.92
N MET A 152 -5.60 11.97 -3.61
CA MET A 152 -4.76 10.95 -2.99
C MET A 152 -3.57 11.59 -2.26
N GLN A 153 -2.97 12.65 -2.83
CA GLN A 153 -1.86 13.37 -2.24
C GLN A 153 -2.18 13.97 -0.86
N GLN A 154 -3.39 14.50 -0.65
CA GLN A 154 -3.82 14.99 0.67
C GLN A 154 -3.89 13.86 1.70
N LEU A 155 -4.46 12.71 1.32
CA LEU A 155 -4.52 11.54 2.19
C LEU A 155 -3.12 10.97 2.48
N GLN A 156 -2.26 10.86 1.48
CA GLN A 156 -0.85 10.45 1.64
C GLN A 156 -0.12 11.36 2.64
N ASN A 157 -0.26 12.69 2.50
CA ASN A 157 0.33 13.64 3.43
C ASN A 157 -0.21 13.46 4.85
N TYR A 158 -1.53 13.34 5.02
CA TYR A 158 -2.14 13.10 6.32
C TYR A 158 -1.59 11.82 6.97
N LEU A 159 -1.55 10.71 6.23
CA LEU A 159 -1.04 9.45 6.76
C LEU A 159 0.45 9.56 7.10
N TYR A 160 1.24 10.23 6.27
CA TYR A 160 2.65 10.45 6.52
C TYR A 160 2.91 11.22 7.81
N ASP A 161 2.16 12.29 8.04
CA ASP A 161 2.34 13.17 9.20
C ASP A 161 1.84 12.52 10.50
N ASN A 162 0.90 11.56 10.42
CA ASN A 162 0.26 10.95 11.59
C ASN A 162 0.75 9.52 11.91
N VAL A 163 1.22 8.77 10.91
CA VAL A 163 1.85 7.46 11.13
C VAL A 163 3.31 7.70 11.53
N THR A 164 3.53 7.76 12.84
CA THR A 164 4.84 8.08 13.44
C THR A 164 5.34 6.95 14.35
N TRP A 165 6.62 6.99 14.68
CA TRP A 165 7.20 6.30 15.83
C TRP A 165 7.76 7.33 16.80
N THR A 166 8.05 6.93 18.02
CA THR A 166 9.02 7.68 18.83
C THR A 166 10.45 7.36 18.39
N CYS A 167 11.41 8.25 18.66
CA CYS A 167 12.82 7.98 18.37
C CYS A 167 13.30 6.68 19.06
N GLY A 168 12.83 6.41 20.29
CA GLY A 168 13.11 5.17 21.00
C GLY A 168 12.51 3.92 20.33
N GLU A 169 11.30 4.01 19.78
CA GLU A 169 10.71 2.93 18.97
C GLU A 169 11.54 2.67 17.70
N LEU A 170 11.98 3.73 17.02
CA LEU A 170 12.86 3.61 15.85
C LEU A 170 14.20 2.94 16.22
N ALA A 171 14.84 3.38 17.31
CA ALA A 171 16.12 2.87 17.77
C ALA A 171 16.08 1.39 18.19
N SER A 172 14.93 0.94 18.72
CA SER A 172 14.70 -0.46 19.11
C SER A 172 14.22 -1.36 17.96
N HIS A 173 13.87 -0.79 16.81
CA HIS A 173 13.38 -1.55 15.67
C HIS A 173 14.45 -2.50 15.10
N TYR A 174 14.08 -3.74 14.78
CA TYR A 174 15.04 -4.76 14.31
C TYR A 174 15.78 -4.38 13.01
N ARG A 175 15.24 -3.43 12.24
CA ARG A 175 15.86 -2.87 11.02
C ARG A 175 16.60 -1.56 11.25
N PHE A 176 16.79 -1.09 12.49
CA PHE A 176 17.35 0.23 12.77
C PHE A 176 18.61 0.56 11.96
N PHE A 177 19.54 -0.38 11.80
CA PHE A 177 20.73 -0.18 10.95
C PHE A 177 20.41 0.17 9.50
N ALA A 178 19.43 -0.51 8.90
CA ALA A 178 19.00 -0.20 7.54
C ALA A 178 18.27 1.15 7.50
N LEU A 179 17.39 1.42 8.47
CA LEU A 179 16.64 2.68 8.53
C LEU A 179 17.53 3.89 8.73
N LYS A 180 18.61 3.75 9.52
CA LYS A 180 19.63 4.77 9.67
C LYS A 180 20.30 5.11 8.33
N LEU A 181 20.66 4.10 7.53
CA LEU A 181 21.23 4.32 6.19
C LEU A 181 20.23 5.00 5.26
N GLU A 182 18.94 4.69 5.36
CA GLU A 182 17.89 5.36 4.59
C GLU A 182 17.72 6.82 5.03
N ALA A 183 17.75 7.08 6.35
CA ALA A 183 17.72 8.43 6.90
C ALA A 183 18.89 9.28 6.39
N GLU A 184 20.11 8.72 6.38
CA GLU A 184 21.31 9.38 5.85
C GLU A 184 21.22 9.78 4.37
N ARG A 185 20.35 9.12 3.58
CA ARG A 185 20.12 9.46 2.17
C ARG A 185 19.12 10.60 1.99
N ASN A 186 18.29 10.88 2.99
CA ASN A 186 17.27 11.90 2.89
C ASN A 186 17.84 13.29 3.26
N PRO A 187 17.41 14.37 2.60
CA PRO A 187 17.89 15.72 2.90
C PRO A 187 17.61 16.12 4.35
N ARG A 188 18.62 16.67 5.03
CA ARG A 188 18.46 17.35 6.33
C ARG A 188 17.46 18.51 6.21
N GLY A 189 16.73 18.77 7.29
CA GLY A 189 15.66 19.78 7.33
C GLY A 189 14.39 19.42 6.53
N SER A 190 14.36 18.28 5.82
CA SER A 190 13.13 17.79 5.22
C SER A 190 12.20 17.19 6.28
N ARG A 191 10.91 17.06 5.96
CA ARG A 191 9.97 16.30 6.79
C ARG A 191 10.20 14.78 6.76
N MET A 192 11.09 14.30 5.89
CA MET A 192 11.41 12.87 5.82
C MET A 192 12.28 12.45 7.00
N LEU A 193 12.20 11.17 7.38
CA LEU A 193 13.17 10.61 8.33
C LEU A 193 14.58 10.87 7.79
N ASN A 194 15.36 11.65 8.51
CA ASN A 194 16.66 12.16 8.07
C ASN A 194 17.60 12.21 9.29
N PRO A 195 18.89 12.57 9.12
CA PRO A 195 19.84 12.55 10.23
C PRO A 195 19.44 13.42 11.43
N ASP A 196 18.71 14.52 11.22
CA ASP A 196 18.27 15.42 12.31
C ASP A 196 17.30 14.72 13.27
N HIS A 197 16.59 13.68 12.80
CA HIS A 197 15.66 12.89 13.61
C HIS A 197 16.36 11.87 14.50
N LEU A 198 17.56 11.41 14.11
CA LEU A 198 18.29 10.37 14.84
C LEU A 198 18.91 10.88 16.14
N ASP A 199 19.03 12.21 16.27
CA ASP A 199 19.60 12.89 17.44
C ASP A 199 18.51 13.41 18.39
N LEU A 200 17.23 13.17 18.10
CA LEU A 200 16.11 13.60 18.93
C LEU A 200 15.96 12.75 20.21
N PRO A 201 15.35 13.31 21.28
CA PRO A 201 15.00 12.54 22.48
C PRO A 201 14.13 11.31 22.18
N ASP A 202 14.22 10.29 23.02
CA ASP A 202 13.53 9.00 22.82
C ASP A 202 12.01 9.11 22.66
N ASP A 203 11.38 10.11 23.26
CA ASP A 203 9.94 10.38 23.21
C ASP A 203 9.51 11.26 22.02
N ALA A 204 10.47 11.82 21.28
CA ALA A 204 10.17 12.68 20.15
C ALA A 204 9.57 11.87 18.98
N PRO A 205 8.51 12.38 18.33
CA PRO A 205 7.93 11.71 17.17
C PRO A 205 8.87 11.83 15.95
N VAL A 206 9.00 10.74 15.23
CA VAL A 206 9.74 10.64 13.96
C VAL A 206 8.86 9.97 12.90
N PRO A 207 9.05 10.26 11.61
CA PRO A 207 8.28 9.63 10.55
C PRO A 207 8.45 8.10 10.58
N PHE A 208 7.34 7.36 10.55
CA PHE A 208 7.37 5.90 10.40
C PHE A 208 7.82 5.55 8.99
N ILE A 209 7.15 6.11 7.97
CA ILE A 209 7.47 5.89 6.56
C ILE A 209 8.72 6.68 6.19
N VAL A 210 9.79 6.00 5.82
CA VAL A 210 11.12 6.62 5.75
C VAL A 210 11.41 7.30 4.41
N ARG A 211 10.60 7.09 3.37
CA ARG A 211 10.85 7.59 2.01
C ARG A 211 9.82 8.59 1.48
N GLY A 212 9.02 9.17 2.38
CA GLY A 212 8.06 10.23 2.02
C GLY A 212 6.63 9.74 1.74
N PRO A 213 5.65 10.66 1.72
CA PRO A 213 4.23 10.35 1.54
C PRO A 213 3.91 9.67 0.21
N GLU A 214 4.65 9.96 -0.85
CA GLU A 214 4.47 9.40 -2.18
C GLU A 214 4.66 7.87 -2.22
N THR A 215 5.33 7.31 -1.20
CA THR A 215 5.52 5.85 -1.08
C THR A 215 4.33 5.13 -0.45
N ILE A 216 3.32 5.88 -0.01
CA ILE A 216 2.02 5.37 0.46
C ILE A 216 1.08 5.33 -0.74
N LYS A 217 0.79 4.15 -1.29
CA LYS A 217 -0.15 4.06 -2.42
C LYS A 217 -1.56 3.83 -1.94
N ILE A 218 -2.45 4.70 -2.40
CA ILE A 218 -3.89 4.59 -2.18
C ILE A 218 -4.47 3.89 -3.39
N ILE A 219 -5.13 2.76 -3.19
CA ILE A 219 -5.61 1.91 -4.28
C ILE A 219 -7.10 1.65 -4.05
N VAL A 220 -7.93 2.07 -5.00
CA VAL A 220 -9.37 1.74 -4.97
C VAL A 220 -9.57 0.39 -5.65
N ALA A 221 -10.05 -0.60 -4.91
CA ALA A 221 -10.33 -1.95 -5.40
C ALA A 221 -11.39 -2.63 -4.53
N GLY A 222 -12.10 -3.61 -5.07
CA GLY A 222 -13.29 -4.17 -4.45
C GLY A 222 -14.57 -3.68 -5.12
N GLY A 223 -15.68 -4.34 -4.77
CA GLY A 223 -17.00 -3.92 -5.22
C GLY A 223 -17.71 -3.09 -4.18
N ASP A 224 -19.01 -2.94 -4.36
CA ASP A 224 -19.90 -2.19 -3.46
C ASP A 224 -19.81 -2.70 -2.02
N GLY A 225 -19.97 -1.76 -1.08
CA GLY A 225 -19.84 -1.97 0.36
C GLY A 225 -18.60 -1.29 0.94
N PHE A 226 -18.62 -1.12 2.27
CA PHE A 226 -17.55 -0.44 3.00
C PHE A 226 -16.51 -1.43 3.50
N ALA A 227 -15.31 -1.34 2.95
CA ALA A 227 -14.15 -2.06 3.43
C ALA A 227 -12.87 -1.30 3.08
N TRP A 228 -11.82 -1.58 3.84
CA TRP A 228 -10.48 -1.06 3.60
C TRP A 228 -9.44 -2.06 4.12
N GLY A 229 -8.29 -2.09 3.47
CA GLY A 229 -7.16 -2.94 3.85
C GLY A 229 -5.90 -2.10 3.92
N TRP A 230 -4.87 -2.64 4.56
CA TRP A 230 -3.59 -1.95 4.67
C TRP A 230 -2.44 -2.95 4.58
N GLY A 231 -1.28 -2.41 4.25
CA GLY A 231 -0.08 -3.18 4.10
C GLY A 231 1.14 -2.29 4.05
N SER A 232 2.28 -2.94 4.06
CA SER A 232 3.57 -2.30 3.90
C SER A 232 4.46 -3.16 3.02
N GLY A 233 5.49 -2.55 2.46
CA GLY A 233 6.47 -3.25 1.66
C GLY A 233 7.69 -2.38 1.45
N TRP A 234 8.52 -2.79 0.49
CA TRP A 234 9.57 -1.92 0.01
C TRP A 234 8.98 -0.85 -0.92
N LEU A 235 9.86 -0.06 -1.53
CA LEU A 235 9.43 1.02 -2.39
C LEU A 235 8.57 0.50 -3.55
N PRO A 236 7.38 1.08 -3.77
CA PRO A 236 6.63 0.82 -4.98
C PRO A 236 7.41 1.35 -6.18
N ALA A 237 7.36 0.60 -7.27
CA ALA A 237 7.86 1.04 -8.56
C ALA A 237 6.75 0.88 -9.60
N SER A 238 6.67 1.82 -10.53
CA SER A 238 5.70 1.79 -11.60
C SER A 238 6.37 1.74 -12.98
N THR A 239 5.70 1.10 -13.93
CA THR A 239 6.08 1.10 -15.35
C THR A 239 4.83 1.18 -16.22
N SER A 240 4.93 1.91 -17.34
CA SER A 240 3.91 1.88 -18.38
C SER A 240 3.86 0.47 -19.00
N ILE A 241 2.65 -0.07 -19.13
CA ILE A 241 2.36 -1.33 -19.84
C ILE A 241 2.31 -1.05 -21.34
N ASP A 242 1.79 0.12 -21.73
CA ASP A 242 1.55 0.48 -23.14
C ASP A 242 2.84 0.63 -23.94
N LYS A 243 3.96 0.96 -23.28
CA LYS A 243 5.30 0.95 -23.92
C LYS A 243 5.74 -0.43 -24.42
N TRP A 244 5.10 -1.50 -23.94
CA TRP A 244 5.41 -2.89 -24.29
C TRP A 244 4.33 -3.54 -25.17
N ARG A 245 3.27 -2.80 -25.52
CA ARG A 245 2.23 -3.23 -26.46
C ARG A 245 2.64 -2.90 -27.90
#